data_AF-A0A6G9QRA1-F1
#
_entry.id   AF-A0A6G9QRA1-F1
#
_cell.length_a   1.000
_cell.length_b   1.000
_cell.length_c   1.000
_cell.angle_alpha   90.00
_cell.angle_beta   90.00
_cell.angle_gamma   90.00
#
_symmetry.space_group_name_H-M   'P 1'
#
loop_
_entity.id
_entity.type
_entity.pdbx_description
1 polymer ?
#
loop_
_entity_poly.entity_id
_entity_poly.type
_entity_poly.pdbx_seq_one_letter_code
_entity_poly.pdbx_strand_id
1 'polypeptide(L)' 'MQVQGIYDVDSRILTVGMDKAFRVSETLDTLDVEARLQKLTEWARANSYIGKDSIIAEI' A
#
# COMPACT_ATOMS: atom_id res chain seq x y z
N MET A 1 -0.30 -14.91 5.61
CA MET A 1 -0.31 -13.49 5.19
C MET A 1 0.56 -12.70 6.13
N GLN A 2 1.48 -11.91 5.60
CA GLN A 2 2.35 -11.01 6.38
C GLN A 2 2.14 -9.58 5.88
N VAL A 3 2.06 -8.61 6.79
CA VAL A 3 2.06 -7.19 6.41
C VAL A 3 3.48 -6.80 6.03
N GLN A 4 3.68 -6.31 4.80
CA GLN A 4 4.99 -5.85 4.30
C GLN A 4 4.93 -4.42 3.73
N GLY A 5 3.82 -3.73 3.99
CA GLY A 5 3.72 -2.31 3.72
C GLY A 5 2.68 -1.64 4.60
N ILE A 6 2.88 -0.34 4.80
CA ILE A 6 2.04 0.53 5.60
C ILE A 6 1.68 1.73 4.73
N TYR A 7 0.38 1.95 4.54
CA TYR A 7 -0.16 3.16 3.96
C TYR A 7 -0.63 4.09 5.08
N ASP A 8 -0.03 5.26 5.17
CA ASP A 8 -0.43 6.31 6.09
C ASP A 8 -1.39 7.24 5.34
N VAL A 9 -2.65 7.32 5.79
CA VAL A 9 -3.72 8.07 5.09
C VAL A 9 -3.51 9.58 5.23
N ASP A 10 -3.06 10.03 6.39
CA ASP A 10 -2.88 11.45 6.71
C ASP A 10 -1.78 12.09 5.84
N SER A 11 -0.67 11.38 5.68
CA SER A 11 0.48 11.80 4.87
C SER A 11 0.39 11.33 3.42
N ARG A 12 -0.49 10.37 3.12
CA ARG A 12 -0.63 9.69 1.82
C ARG A 12 0.67 9.04 1.37
N ILE A 13 1.39 8.45 2.30
CA ILE A 13 2.66 7.78 2.05
C ILE A 13 2.44 6.27 2.16
N LEU A 14 2.71 5.57 1.07
CA LEU A 14 2.85 4.12 1.07
C LEU A 14 4.30 3.76 1.33
N THR A 15 4.57 3.11 2.44
CA THR A 15 5.87 2.49 2.76
C THR A 15 5.79 0.99 2.48
N VAL A 16 6.69 0.43 1.67
CA VAL A 16 6.73 -1.00 1.32
C VAL A 16 8.16 -1.55 1.41
N GLY A 17 8.30 -2.79 1.84
CA GLY A 17 9.61 -3.39 2.09
C GLY A 17 10.33 -2.71 3.27
N MET A 18 11.66 -2.68 3.23
CA MET A 18 12.46 -2.08 4.33
C MET A 18 12.69 -0.57 4.19
N ASP A 19 12.76 0.00 2.98
CA ASP A 19 13.22 1.38 2.78
C ASP A 19 12.56 2.13 1.60
N LYS A 20 11.37 1.70 1.12
CA LYS A 20 10.72 2.37 -0.02
C LYS A 20 9.45 3.08 0.41
N ALA A 21 9.40 4.39 0.19
CA ALA A 21 8.23 5.23 0.41
C ALA A 21 7.76 5.86 -0.91
N PHE A 22 6.46 5.84 -1.15
CA PHE A 22 5.83 6.37 -2.35
C PHE A 22 4.68 7.29 -1.97
N ARG A 23 4.61 8.45 -2.60
CA ARG A 23 3.45 9.33 -2.46
C ARG A 23 2.29 8.81 -3.28
N VAL A 24 1.17 8.59 -2.62
CA VAL A 24 -0.06 8.09 -3.22
C VAL A 24 -0.93 9.26 -3.67
N SER A 25 -1.58 9.11 -4.82
CA SER A 25 -2.49 10.12 -5.37
C SER A 25 -3.75 10.26 -4.52
N GLU A 26 -4.24 11.49 -4.36
CA GLU A 26 -5.47 11.82 -3.62
C GLU A 26 -6.72 11.11 -4.18
N THR A 27 -6.66 10.68 -5.44
CA THR A 27 -7.73 9.91 -6.09
C THR A 27 -7.94 8.51 -5.49
N LEU A 28 -7.02 8.02 -4.65
CA LEU A 28 -7.20 6.77 -3.90
C LEU A 28 -7.97 6.97 -2.60
N ASP A 29 -8.02 8.21 -2.07
CA ASP A 29 -8.77 8.52 -0.84
C ASP A 29 -10.28 8.49 -1.06
N THR A 30 -10.73 8.62 -2.31
CA THR A 30 -12.15 8.50 -2.68
C THR A 30 -12.62 7.05 -2.77
N LEU A 31 -11.71 6.08 -2.70
CA LEU A 31 -12.05 4.67 -2.65
C LEU A 31 -12.30 4.21 -1.21
N ASP A 32 -13.15 3.20 -1.05
CA ASP A 32 -13.28 2.48 0.21
C ASP A 32 -11.94 1.88 0.65
N VAL A 33 -11.77 1.74 1.97
CA VAL A 33 -10.52 1.24 2.60
C VAL A 33 -10.08 -0.09 1.97
N GLU A 34 -11.00 -1.04 1.79
CA GLU A 34 -10.70 -2.34 1.18
C GLU A 34 -10.23 -2.20 -0.27
N ALA A 35 -10.91 -1.38 -1.08
CA ALA A 35 -10.55 -1.15 -2.47
C ALA A 35 -9.20 -0.43 -2.61
N ARG A 36 -8.91 0.52 -1.72
CA ARG A 36 -7.63 1.22 -1.64
C ARG A 36 -6.50 0.25 -1.28
N LEU A 37 -6.65 -0.51 -0.20
CA LEU A 37 -5.65 -1.49 0.24
C LEU A 37 -5.41 -2.58 -0.81
N GLN A 38 -6.47 -3.04 -1.49
CA GLN A 38 -6.34 -4.00 -2.58
C GLN A 38 -5.51 -3.40 -3.73
N LYS A 39 -5.85 -2.19 -4.21
CA LYS A 39 -5.10 -1.52 -5.29
C LYS A 39 -3.64 -1.28 -4.93
N LEU A 40 -3.37 -0.80 -3.71
CA LEU A 40 -2.01 -0.58 -3.23
C LEU A 40 -1.25 -1.92 -3.17
N THR A 41 -1.90 -2.98 -2.70
CA THR A 41 -1.29 -4.32 -2.56
C THR A 41 -0.98 -4.90 -3.93
N GLU A 42 -1.90 -4.81 -4.88
CA GLU A 42 -1.71 -5.23 -6.26
C GLU A 42 -0.59 -4.46 -6.94
N TRP A 43 -0.57 -3.12 -6.78
CA TRP A 43 0.49 -2.28 -7.32
C TRP A 43 1.87 -2.64 -6.74
N ALA A 44 1.97 -2.81 -5.41
CA ALA A 44 3.23 -3.18 -4.76
C ALA A 44 3.71 -4.57 -5.18
N ARG A 45 2.80 -5.53 -5.36
CA ARG A 45 3.12 -6.87 -5.89
C ARG A 45 3.57 -6.82 -7.34
N ALA A 46 2.89 -6.06 -8.19
CA ALA A 46 3.25 -5.91 -9.61
C ALA A 46 4.66 -5.34 -9.77
N ASN A 47 5.07 -4.45 -8.86
CA ASN A 47 6.42 -3.87 -8.83
C ASN A 47 7.43 -4.70 -8.01
N SER A 48 7.06 -5.90 -7.54
CA SER A 48 7.90 -6.77 -6.72
C SER A 48 8.44 -6.11 -5.44
N TYR A 49 7.69 -5.16 -4.86
CA TYR A 49 8.05 -4.51 -3.59
C TYR A 49 7.65 -5.32 -2.36
N ILE A 50 6.64 -6.19 -2.50
CA ILE A 50 6.16 -7.09 -1.44
C ILE A 50 5.98 -8.50 -1.99
N GLY A 51 6.00 -9.50 -1.12
CA GLY A 51 5.79 -10.91 -1.50
C GLY A 51 4.38 -11.22 -2.02
N LYS A 52 4.23 -12.34 -2.74
CA LYS A 52 2.93 -12.79 -3.29
C LYS A 52 1.86 -13.02 -2.21
N ASP A 53 2.26 -13.43 -1.02
CA ASP A 53 1.38 -13.65 0.15
C ASP A 53 1.36 -12.45 1.13
N SER A 54 1.92 -11.31 0.72
CA SER A 54 2.02 -10.10 1.53
C SER A 54 0.93 -9.10 1.23
N ILE A 55 0.52 -8.34 2.24
CA ILE A 55 -0.49 -7.28 2.13
C ILE A 55 0.04 -5.96 2.64
N ILE A 56 -0.65 -4.88 2.25
CA ILE A 56 -0.47 -3.55 2.83
C ILE A 56 -1.54 -3.34 3.89
N ALA A 57 -1.14 -2.76 5.01
CA ALA A 57 -2.05 -2.28 6.05
C ALA A 57 -2.17 -0.75 5.96
N GLU A 58 -3.26 -0.22 6.48
CA GLU A 58 -3.50 1.21 6.63
C GLU A 58 -3.32 1.60 8.11
N ILE A 59 -2.73 2.77 8.36
CA ILE A 59 -2.64 3.38 9.70
C ILE A 59 -3.18 4.81 9.69
#